data_AF-A0A8H7X8M5-F1
#
_entry.id   AF-A0A8H7X8M5-F1
#
_cell.length_a   1.000
_cell.length_b   1.000
_cell.length_c   1.000
_cell.angle_alpha   90.00
_cell.angle_beta   90.00
_cell.angle_gamma   90.00
#
_symmetry.space_group_name_H-M   'P 1'
#
loop_
_entity.id
_entity.type
_entity.pdbx_description
1 polymer ?
#
loop_
_entity_poly.entity_id
_entity_poly.type
_entity_poly.pdbx_seq_one_letter_code
_entity_poly.pdbx_strand_id
1 'polypeptide(L)'
;MFSLVPKLLEKSRPGGMKPRARKRARRAKDGKHYKIPGFDAFSPHVIPTKKPAKGKRPKLVPCEEIVEPEKGIHSLAWASAIVPQTTGFLKLPFEVRLKIYEHIIDDFSCGGEPIEPRKKGNKFWSPGWASIADETTKFSQLSRQVYVDFVGSGLLYRFKRFSFSSGALLLNYLCVINPVHKNAIRSLTLNVNFRCNNTLLPNKAIAYLSQCASLEDLHIRIQLSPGLCRFSSAFVRRPHTKIHRMSMSLSMDGKVEKRLRECVTSGSLGILKGLKRFELSFGEPESVYHPGLVVNFRFVRPVIEPSEELEEFMEEMSGLMVAENGK
;
A
#
# COMPACT_ATOMS: atom_id res chain seq x y z
N MET A 1 32.53 2.74 -49.27
CA MET A 1 32.63 4.19 -48.97
C MET A 1 31.31 4.86 -49.33
N PHE A 2 30.45 5.12 -48.35
CA PHE A 2 29.31 6.02 -48.50
C PHE A 2 29.25 6.89 -47.26
N SER A 3 29.59 8.16 -47.47
CA SER A 3 29.61 9.24 -46.48
C SER A 3 28.20 9.84 -46.42
N LEU A 4 27.52 9.70 -45.29
CA LEU A 4 26.28 10.43 -44.98
C LEU A 4 26.54 11.35 -43.79
N VAL A 5 26.75 12.63 -44.12
CA VAL A 5 26.78 13.75 -43.18
C VAL A 5 25.34 14.17 -42.88
N PRO A 6 24.91 14.27 -41.61
CA PRO A 6 23.60 14.81 -41.28
C PRO A 6 23.61 16.35 -41.28
N LYS A 7 22.66 16.95 -42.01
CA LYS A 7 22.36 18.39 -41.99
C LYS A 7 21.75 18.78 -40.64
N LEU A 8 22.39 19.73 -39.98
CA LEU A 8 21.91 20.49 -38.84
C LEU A 8 20.62 21.24 -39.21
N LEU A 9 19.53 20.95 -38.50
CA LEU A 9 18.31 21.77 -38.57
C LEU A 9 18.39 22.87 -37.51
N GLU A 10 18.41 24.10 -37.98
CA GLU A 10 18.49 25.30 -37.17
C GLU A 10 17.21 25.56 -36.37
N LYS A 11 17.45 26.16 -35.20
CA LYS A 11 16.49 26.56 -34.18
C LYS A 11 15.63 27.72 -34.67
N SER A 12 14.31 27.55 -34.69
CA SER A 12 13.37 28.66 -34.62
C SER A 12 12.68 28.67 -33.25
N ARG A 13 13.00 29.68 -32.43
CA ARG A 13 12.31 29.99 -31.18
C ARG A 13 11.18 30.98 -31.48
N PRO A 14 9.90 30.66 -31.24
CA PRO A 14 8.85 31.67 -31.26
C PRO A 14 8.61 32.23 -29.85
N GLY A 15 8.76 33.55 -29.73
CA GLY A 15 7.71 34.42 -29.19
C GLY A 15 7.50 34.43 -27.68
N GLY A 16 8.04 35.47 -27.03
CA GLY A 16 7.77 35.80 -25.63
C GLY A 16 6.30 36.06 -25.34
N MET A 17 5.76 35.34 -24.35
CA MET A 17 4.52 35.71 -23.67
C MET A 17 4.82 36.77 -22.61
N LYS A 18 4.28 37.97 -22.82
CA LYS A 18 4.24 39.06 -21.84
C LYS A 18 3.43 38.62 -20.61
N PRO A 19 3.93 38.78 -19.37
CA PRO A 19 3.15 38.49 -18.17
C PRO A 19 2.01 39.49 -18.03
N ARG A 20 0.76 38.99 -18.10
CA ARG A 20 -0.45 39.78 -17.82
C ARG A 20 -0.47 40.21 -16.35
N ALA A 21 -0.72 41.49 -16.18
CA ALA A 21 -0.75 42.21 -14.91
C ALA A 21 -1.67 41.58 -13.87
N ARG A 22 -1.13 41.51 -12.65
CA ARG A 22 -1.81 41.22 -11.38
C ARG A 22 -3.05 42.11 -11.21
N LYS A 23 -4.26 41.54 -11.31
CA LYS A 23 -5.46 42.13 -10.70
C LYS A 23 -5.48 41.76 -9.22
N ARG A 24 -5.08 42.71 -8.38
CA ARG A 24 -5.27 42.70 -6.92
C ARG A 24 -6.77 42.67 -6.62
N ALA A 25 -7.26 41.56 -6.07
CA ALA A 25 -8.56 41.53 -5.40
C ALA A 25 -8.40 42.19 -4.02
N ARG A 26 -8.84 43.45 -3.90
CA ARG A 26 -9.17 44.08 -2.62
C ARG A 26 -10.60 43.66 -2.26
N ARG A 27 -10.80 42.81 -1.24
CA ARG A 27 -12.07 42.74 -0.51
C ARG A 27 -11.86 42.34 0.96
N ALA A 28 -12.58 43.08 1.80
CA ALA A 28 -12.94 42.86 3.20
C ALA A 28 -11.82 42.85 4.26
N LYS A 29 -11.46 44.07 4.69
CA LYS A 29 -11.27 44.34 6.11
C LYS A 29 -12.65 44.31 6.76
N ASP A 30 -12.78 43.52 7.82
CA ASP A 30 -13.70 43.66 8.97
C ASP A 30 -14.21 42.30 9.43
N GLY A 31 -13.32 41.61 10.12
CA GLY A 31 -13.67 40.48 10.98
C GLY A 31 -12.70 40.51 12.14
N LYS A 32 -13.11 41.11 13.25
CA LYS A 32 -12.42 40.95 14.54
C LYS A 32 -12.43 39.46 14.87
N HIS A 33 -11.36 38.74 14.52
CA HIS A 33 -11.14 37.40 15.00
C HIS A 33 -10.89 37.50 16.52
N TYR A 34 -11.90 37.15 17.31
CA TYR A 34 -11.68 36.85 18.72
C TYR A 34 -10.65 35.72 18.78
N LYS A 35 -9.50 35.98 19.40
CA LYS A 35 -8.52 34.94 19.72
C LYS A 35 -9.21 33.98 20.69
N ILE A 36 -9.72 32.87 20.18
CA ILE A 36 -10.07 31.72 21.02
C ILE A 36 -8.73 31.29 21.65
N PRO A 37 -8.64 31.21 22.99
CA PRO A 37 -7.43 30.70 23.64
C PRO A 37 -7.10 29.34 23.04
N GLY A 38 -5.87 29.16 22.58
CA GLY A 38 -5.44 27.94 21.92
C GLY A 38 -5.77 26.74 22.80
N PHE A 39 -6.56 25.81 22.26
CA PHE A 39 -6.80 24.52 22.89
C PHE A 39 -5.51 23.71 22.74
N ASP A 40 -4.69 23.73 23.78
CA ASP A 40 -3.48 22.91 23.87
C ASP A 40 -3.86 21.52 24.39
N ALA A 41 -4.12 20.60 23.46
CA ALA A 41 -4.53 19.23 23.74
C ALA A 41 -3.46 18.38 24.45
N PHE A 42 -2.24 18.90 24.58
CA PHE A 42 -1.08 18.16 25.10
C PHE A 42 -0.47 18.81 26.34
N SER A 43 -1.11 19.83 26.91
CA SER A 43 -0.69 20.37 28.19
C SER A 43 -1.03 19.37 29.30
N PRO A 44 -0.04 18.76 30.00
CA PRO A 44 -0.27 17.73 31.03
C PRO A 44 -0.96 18.28 32.30
N HIS A 45 -1.30 19.58 32.31
CA HIS A 45 -1.87 20.28 33.47
C HIS A 45 -3.27 20.87 33.22
N VAL A 46 -3.91 20.59 32.08
CA VAL A 46 -5.29 21.02 31.83
C VAL A 46 -6.21 19.80 31.74
N ILE A 47 -6.45 19.16 32.89
CA ILE A 47 -7.63 18.30 33.03
C ILE A 47 -8.84 19.25 33.04
N PRO A 48 -9.84 19.12 32.15
CA PRO A 48 -11.07 19.88 32.25
C PRO A 48 -11.79 19.43 33.52
N THR A 49 -11.52 20.11 34.64
CA THR A 49 -12.30 19.94 35.87
C THR A 49 -13.66 20.58 35.63
N LYS A 50 -14.54 19.84 34.95
CA LYS A 50 -15.98 20.09 35.09
C LYS A 50 -16.26 19.87 36.57
N LYS A 51 -16.43 20.97 37.32
CA LYS A 51 -16.89 20.93 38.71
C LYS A 51 -18.12 20.02 38.71
N PRO A 52 -18.10 18.88 39.42
CA PRO A 52 -19.25 18.01 39.48
C PRO A 52 -20.40 18.83 40.05
N ALA A 53 -21.47 18.99 39.28
CA ALA A 53 -22.71 19.51 39.83
C ALA A 53 -23.08 18.60 41.00
N LYS A 54 -23.11 19.16 42.22
CA LYS A 54 -23.50 18.45 43.44
C LYS A 54 -24.79 17.67 43.16
N GLY A 55 -24.72 16.33 43.24
CA GLY A 55 -25.92 15.50 43.39
C GLY A 55 -26.24 14.47 42.31
N LYS A 56 -25.46 14.32 41.23
CA LYS A 56 -25.71 13.24 40.26
C LYS A 56 -24.50 12.31 40.14
N ARG A 57 -24.58 11.16 40.81
CA ARG A 57 -23.66 10.04 40.60
C ARG A 57 -23.71 9.68 39.10
N PRO A 58 -22.55 9.54 38.43
CA PRO A 58 -22.54 9.06 37.05
C PRO A 58 -23.24 7.69 37.04
N LYS A 59 -24.31 7.55 36.26
CA LYS A 59 -24.97 6.26 36.04
C LYS A 59 -23.97 5.40 35.26
N LEU A 60 -23.28 4.52 35.97
CA LEU A 60 -22.52 3.45 35.35
C LEU A 60 -23.55 2.57 34.63
N VAL A 61 -23.42 2.47 33.32
CA VAL A 61 -24.23 1.54 32.53
C VAL A 61 -23.64 0.16 32.77
N PRO A 62 -24.41 -0.82 33.28
CA PRO A 62 -23.96 -2.20 33.36
C PRO A 62 -23.68 -2.68 31.94
N CYS A 63 -22.42 -3.01 31.65
CA CYS A 63 -22.06 -3.70 30.42
C CYS A 63 -22.31 -5.19 30.65
N GLU A 64 -23.45 -5.70 30.16
CA GLU A 64 -23.64 -7.14 30.03
C GLU A 64 -22.70 -7.66 28.94
N GLU A 65 -22.04 -8.78 29.23
CA GLU A 65 -21.15 -9.45 28.30
C GLU A 65 -21.97 -9.99 27.12
N ILE A 66 -21.81 -9.36 25.96
CA ILE A 66 -22.52 -9.77 24.74
C ILE A 66 -21.86 -11.04 24.24
N VAL A 67 -22.54 -12.17 24.40
CA VAL A 67 -22.12 -13.46 23.82
C VAL A 67 -22.17 -13.35 22.30
N GLU A 68 -21.03 -13.59 21.65
CA GLU A 68 -20.94 -13.55 20.20
C GLU A 68 -21.79 -14.68 19.58
N PRO A 69 -22.66 -14.39 18.60
CA PRO A 69 -23.52 -15.40 18.02
C PRO A 69 -22.70 -16.43 17.21
N GLU A 70 -22.85 -17.72 17.52
CA GLU A 70 -22.15 -18.85 16.87
C GLU A 70 -22.45 -19.02 15.37
N LYS A 71 -23.47 -18.34 14.84
CA LYS A 71 -23.86 -18.41 13.43
C LYS A 71 -23.85 -17.01 12.85
N GLY A 72 -23.11 -16.84 11.75
CA GLY A 72 -22.78 -15.56 11.13
C GLY A 72 -23.96 -14.59 10.97
N ILE A 73 -23.61 -13.30 10.93
CA ILE A 73 -24.48 -12.12 10.88
C ILE A 73 -25.36 -12.16 9.61
N HIS A 74 -26.42 -12.97 9.63
CA HIS A 74 -27.35 -13.13 8.50
C HIS A 74 -28.80 -12.89 8.91
N SER A 75 -29.08 -12.44 10.13
CA SER A 75 -30.46 -12.22 10.55
C SER A 75 -30.89 -10.78 10.31
N LEU A 76 -31.89 -10.63 9.42
CA LEU A 76 -32.63 -9.38 9.22
C LEU A 76 -33.21 -8.87 10.55
N ALA A 77 -33.48 -9.77 11.49
CA ALA A 77 -33.89 -9.49 12.87
C ALA A 77 -32.84 -8.70 13.66
N TRP A 78 -31.54 -9.01 13.53
CA TRP A 78 -30.48 -8.27 14.19
C TRP A 78 -30.38 -6.83 13.66
N ALA A 79 -30.42 -6.66 12.33
CA ALA A 79 -30.45 -5.33 11.73
C ALA A 79 -31.69 -4.53 12.17
N SER A 80 -32.83 -5.21 12.30
CA SER A 80 -34.08 -4.63 12.80
C SER A 80 -34.03 -4.28 14.30
N ALA A 81 -33.16 -4.94 15.07
CA ALA A 81 -32.97 -4.71 16.50
C ALA A 81 -32.00 -3.55 16.80
N ILE A 82 -31.29 -3.03 15.78
CA ILE A 82 -30.45 -1.85 15.95
C ILE A 82 -31.36 -0.64 16.18
N VAL A 83 -31.48 -0.24 17.45
CA VAL A 83 -32.21 0.97 17.83
C VAL A 83 -31.51 2.19 17.21
N PRO A 84 -32.25 3.08 16.50
CA PRO A 84 -31.69 4.31 15.97
C PRO A 84 -30.96 5.09 17.06
N GLN A 85 -29.66 5.31 16.86
CA GLN A 85 -28.85 6.06 17.81
C GLN A 85 -29.26 7.53 17.74
N THR A 86 -29.58 8.13 18.90
CA THR A 86 -29.89 9.57 19.01
C THR A 86 -28.67 10.45 18.72
N THR A 87 -27.49 9.86 18.78
CA THR A 87 -26.21 10.50 18.48
C THR A 87 -25.78 10.20 17.05
N GLY A 88 -25.65 11.23 16.21
CA GLY A 88 -25.14 11.07 14.85
C GLY A 88 -23.72 10.51 14.81
N PHE A 89 -23.33 9.91 13.68
CA PHE A 89 -22.05 9.21 13.48
C PHE A 89 -20.81 9.93 14.05
N LEU A 90 -20.73 11.26 13.89
CA LEU A 90 -19.60 12.06 14.38
C LEU A 90 -19.51 12.23 15.89
N LYS A 91 -20.57 11.90 16.61
CA LYS A 91 -20.59 11.89 18.08
C LYS A 91 -20.06 10.57 18.66
N LEU A 92 -19.85 9.56 17.82
CA LEU A 92 -19.22 8.31 18.23
C LEU A 92 -17.74 8.55 18.59
N PRO A 93 -17.19 7.83 19.58
CA PRO A 93 -15.77 7.83 19.86
C PRO A 93 -14.94 7.58 18.60
N PHE A 94 -13.74 8.15 18.54
CA PHE A 94 -12.91 8.10 17.33
C PHE A 94 -12.55 6.65 16.95
N GLU A 95 -12.33 5.80 17.94
CA GLU A 95 -11.99 4.39 17.81
C GLU A 95 -13.14 3.61 17.16
N VAL A 96 -14.38 3.90 17.57
CA VAL A 96 -15.59 3.31 16.98
C VAL A 96 -15.76 3.77 15.54
N ARG A 97 -15.52 5.06 15.25
CA ARG A 97 -15.56 5.58 13.88
C ARG A 97 -14.50 4.94 13.01
N LEU A 98 -13.29 4.74 13.52
CA LEU A 98 -12.21 4.04 12.81
C LEU A 98 -12.61 2.61 12.43
N LYS A 99 -13.25 1.86 13.34
CA LYS A 99 -13.73 0.51 13.05
C LYS A 99 -14.83 0.50 11.99
N ILE A 100 -15.75 1.45 12.05
CA ILE A 100 -16.77 1.61 11.01
C ILE A 100 -16.11 1.94 9.67
N TYR A 101 -15.10 2.82 9.64
CA TYR A 101 -14.35 3.12 8.42
C TYR A 101 -13.64 1.88 7.88
N GLU A 102 -12.98 1.10 8.72
CA GLU A 102 -12.31 -0.15 8.34
C GLU A 102 -13.28 -1.09 7.62
N HIS A 103 -14.42 -1.41 8.23
CA HIS A 103 -15.45 -2.25 7.61
C HIS A 103 -15.98 -1.67 6.31
N ILE A 104 -16.28 -0.37 6.27
CA ILE A 104 -16.73 0.30 5.05
C ILE A 104 -15.68 0.17 3.94
N ILE A 105 -14.40 0.30 4.25
CA ILE A 105 -13.32 0.25 3.26
C ILE A 105 -13.09 -1.16 2.75
N ASP A 106 -13.36 -2.17 3.58
CA ASP A 106 -13.31 -3.57 3.20
C ASP A 106 -14.53 -3.99 2.36
N ASP A 107 -15.72 -3.46 2.66
CA ASP A 107 -16.97 -3.76 1.96
C ASP A 107 -17.08 -3.07 0.59
N PHE A 108 -16.40 -1.93 0.40
CA PHE A 108 -16.41 -1.27 -0.89
C PHE A 108 -15.72 -2.13 -1.95
N SER A 109 -16.16 -2.01 -3.20
CA SER A 109 -15.63 -2.73 -4.37
C SER A 109 -14.12 -2.58 -4.58
N CYS A 110 -13.47 -1.69 -3.84
CA CYS A 110 -12.03 -1.68 -3.68
C CYS A 110 -11.58 -2.95 -2.95
N GLY A 111 -11.54 -4.06 -3.69
CA GLY A 111 -11.08 -5.35 -3.19
C GLY A 111 -9.71 -5.28 -2.52
N GLY A 112 -9.25 -6.40 -1.97
CA GLY A 112 -7.94 -6.52 -1.30
C GLY A 112 -6.71 -6.23 -2.19
N GLU A 113 -6.94 -5.81 -3.43
CA GLU A 113 -5.91 -5.46 -4.40
C GLU A 113 -5.16 -4.19 -3.99
N PRO A 114 -3.81 -4.19 -4.07
CA PRO A 114 -3.00 -3.01 -3.78
C PRO A 114 -3.32 -1.82 -4.67
N ILE A 115 -3.04 -0.62 -4.17
CA ILE A 115 -3.15 0.64 -4.90
C ILE A 115 -1.79 1.05 -5.43
N GLU A 116 -1.74 1.38 -6.72
CA GLU A 116 -0.58 1.97 -7.36
C GLU A 116 -0.71 3.49 -7.45
N PRO A 117 0.21 4.26 -6.85
CA PRO A 117 0.23 5.71 -7.03
C PRO A 117 0.75 6.08 -8.43
N ARG A 118 0.11 7.07 -9.05
CA ARG A 118 0.43 7.56 -10.40
C ARG A 118 0.70 9.05 -10.41
N LYS A 119 1.65 9.47 -11.26
CA LYS A 119 2.09 10.86 -11.39
C LYS A 119 1.11 11.77 -12.14
N LYS A 120 0.29 11.23 -13.05
CA LYS A 120 -0.61 12.00 -13.94
C LYS A 120 -2.02 11.40 -13.95
N GLY A 121 -3.04 12.27 -13.96
CA GLY A 121 -4.45 11.88 -14.06
C GLY A 121 -4.99 11.27 -12.76
N ASN A 122 -5.57 10.08 -12.87
CA ASN A 122 -6.03 9.28 -11.74
C ASN A 122 -4.84 9.00 -10.82
N LYS A 123 -4.76 9.76 -9.71
CA LYS A 123 -3.63 9.73 -8.74
C LYS A 123 -3.34 8.33 -8.22
N PHE A 124 -4.35 7.48 -8.25
CA PHE A 124 -4.30 6.11 -7.78
C PHE A 124 -4.95 5.22 -8.83
N TRP A 125 -4.45 4.00 -8.96
CA TRP A 125 -5.02 2.95 -9.79
C TRP A 125 -4.96 1.62 -9.03
N SER A 126 -5.98 0.78 -9.18
CA SER A 126 -5.95 -0.61 -8.74
C SER A 126 -6.78 -1.44 -9.73
N PRO A 127 -6.39 -2.70 -10.04
CA PRO A 127 -7.10 -3.54 -11.02
C PRO A 127 -8.60 -3.71 -10.71
N GLY A 128 -8.95 -3.85 -9.42
CA GLY A 128 -10.33 -3.98 -8.96
C GLY A 128 -11.04 -2.64 -8.74
N TRP A 129 -10.33 -1.52 -8.90
CA TRP A 129 -10.83 -0.20 -8.51
C TRP A 129 -10.77 0.79 -9.68
N ALA A 130 -11.77 0.71 -10.55
CA ALA A 130 -11.81 1.47 -11.81
C ALA A 130 -11.72 2.99 -11.62
N SER A 131 -12.37 3.53 -10.58
CA SER A 131 -12.33 4.96 -10.26
C SER A 131 -12.37 5.21 -8.76
N ILE A 132 -11.19 5.42 -8.17
CA ILE A 132 -11.02 5.80 -6.76
C ILE A 132 -11.74 7.10 -6.45
N ALA A 133 -11.74 8.07 -7.38
CA ALA A 133 -12.44 9.33 -7.19
C ALA A 133 -13.97 9.12 -7.08
N ASP A 134 -14.56 8.29 -7.96
CA ASP A 134 -15.99 8.08 -7.95
C ASP A 134 -16.45 7.25 -6.75
N GLU A 135 -15.67 6.26 -6.33
CA GLU A 135 -16.00 5.51 -5.11
C GLU A 135 -15.81 6.33 -3.85
N THR A 136 -14.74 7.12 -3.77
CA THR A 136 -14.55 7.99 -2.61
C THR A 136 -15.63 9.05 -2.51
N THR A 137 -16.18 9.55 -3.63
CA THR A 137 -17.33 10.47 -3.57
C THR A 137 -18.59 9.82 -3.02
N LYS A 138 -18.77 8.49 -3.12
CA LYS A 138 -19.89 7.80 -2.44
C LYS A 138 -19.81 7.92 -0.92
N PHE A 139 -18.61 8.07 -0.33
CA PHE A 139 -18.49 8.37 1.10
C PHE A 139 -19.17 9.68 1.51
N SER A 140 -19.27 10.64 0.60
CA SER A 140 -19.98 11.89 0.87
C SER A 140 -21.50 11.69 1.02
N GLN A 141 -22.06 10.60 0.48
CA GLN A 141 -23.46 10.22 0.65
C GLN A 141 -23.75 9.72 2.07
N LEU A 142 -22.74 9.15 2.75
CA LEU A 142 -22.83 8.82 4.18
C LEU A 142 -22.75 10.10 5.03
N SER A 143 -21.65 10.84 4.85
CA SER A 143 -21.53 12.22 5.33
C SER A 143 -20.33 12.93 4.70
N ARG A 144 -20.40 14.26 4.63
CA ARG A 144 -19.26 15.08 4.19
C ARG A 144 -18.00 14.86 5.05
N GLN A 145 -18.17 14.62 6.35
CA GLN A 145 -17.04 14.41 7.25
C GLN A 145 -16.37 13.05 7.02
N VAL A 146 -17.13 11.98 6.71
CA VAL A 146 -16.57 10.68 6.34
C VAL A 146 -15.65 10.83 5.12
N TYR A 147 -16.10 11.57 4.10
CA TYR A 147 -15.27 11.87 2.93
C TYR A 147 -13.99 12.62 3.30
N VAL A 148 -14.07 13.64 4.14
CA VAL A 148 -12.91 14.43 4.59
C VAL A 148 -11.96 13.58 5.43
N ASP A 149 -12.48 12.74 6.32
CA ASP A 149 -11.67 11.82 7.12
C ASP A 149 -10.98 10.81 6.19
N PHE A 150 -11.71 10.22 5.23
CA PHE A 150 -11.14 9.25 4.31
C PHE A 150 -10.01 9.84 3.44
N VAL A 151 -10.29 10.95 2.76
CA VAL A 151 -9.36 11.57 1.80
C VAL A 151 -8.27 12.38 2.49
N GLY A 152 -8.60 13.04 3.61
CA GLY A 152 -7.76 14.03 4.27
C GLY A 152 -7.04 13.56 5.53
N SER A 153 -7.54 12.54 6.24
CA SER A 153 -6.91 12.06 7.49
C SER A 153 -5.96 10.86 7.28
N GLY A 154 -5.73 10.46 6.03
CA GLY A 154 -4.81 9.38 5.71
C GLY A 154 -5.39 7.97 5.88
N LEU A 155 -6.70 7.82 6.10
CA LEU A 155 -7.32 6.48 6.27
C LEU A 155 -7.09 5.58 5.06
N LEU A 156 -7.16 6.13 3.84
CA LEU A 156 -6.78 5.40 2.63
C LEU A 156 -5.38 4.78 2.74
N TYR A 157 -4.42 5.55 3.28
CA TYR A 157 -3.03 5.14 3.43
C TYR A 157 -2.85 4.10 4.54
N ARG A 158 -3.71 4.18 5.56
CA ARG A 158 -3.72 3.25 6.69
C ARG A 158 -4.27 1.88 6.32
N PHE A 159 -5.38 1.85 5.59
CA PHE A 159 -6.14 0.62 5.39
C PHE A 159 -5.84 -0.09 4.06
N LYS A 160 -5.30 0.59 3.06
CA LYS A 160 -4.98 -0.03 1.77
C LYS A 160 -3.48 -0.23 1.60
N ARG A 161 -3.11 -1.37 1.02
CA ARG A 161 -1.73 -1.70 0.66
C ARG A 161 -1.31 -0.90 -0.57
N PHE A 162 -0.12 -0.30 -0.55
CA PHE A 162 0.41 0.43 -1.70
C PHE A 162 1.37 -0.43 -2.50
N SER A 163 1.16 -0.58 -3.80
CA SER A 163 2.07 -1.28 -4.71
C SER A 163 2.92 -0.31 -5.51
N PHE A 164 4.21 -0.58 -5.56
CA PHE A 164 5.17 0.17 -6.37
C PHE A 164 5.84 -0.76 -7.36
N SER A 165 5.85 -0.37 -8.64
CA SER A 165 6.51 -1.14 -9.70
C SER A 165 8.04 -1.01 -9.68
N SER A 166 8.60 -0.07 -8.91
CA SER A 166 10.05 0.09 -8.77
C SER A 166 10.42 0.89 -7.51
N GLY A 167 11.64 0.69 -7.02
CA GLY A 167 12.19 1.47 -5.91
C GLY A 167 12.31 2.97 -6.21
N ALA A 168 12.54 3.35 -7.47
CA ALA A 168 12.59 4.76 -7.87
C ALA A 168 11.20 5.43 -7.78
N LEU A 169 10.14 4.73 -8.19
CA LEU A 169 8.77 5.23 -8.06
C LEU A 169 8.39 5.39 -6.58
N LEU A 170 8.73 4.40 -5.75
CA LEU A 170 8.54 4.44 -4.31
C LEU A 170 9.20 5.66 -3.68
N LEU A 171 10.50 5.87 -3.93
CA LEU A 171 11.23 7.02 -3.40
C LEU A 171 10.63 8.34 -3.86
N ASN A 172 10.39 8.49 -5.17
CA ASN A 172 9.81 9.71 -5.72
C ASN A 172 8.44 10.02 -5.11
N TYR A 173 7.65 8.99 -4.84
CA TYR A 173 6.35 9.14 -4.22
C TYR A 173 6.48 9.55 -2.74
N LEU A 174 7.18 8.76 -1.93
CA LEU A 174 7.29 9.00 -0.48
C LEU A 174 7.98 10.34 -0.16
N CYS A 175 8.90 10.81 -1.01
CA CYS A 175 9.52 12.13 -0.85
C CYS A 175 8.59 13.31 -1.15
N VAL A 176 7.52 13.11 -1.93
CA VAL A 176 6.63 14.18 -2.39
C VAL A 176 5.30 14.20 -1.64
N ILE A 177 4.84 13.06 -1.12
CA ILE A 177 3.54 13.02 -0.45
C ILE A 177 3.52 13.83 0.84
N ASN A 178 2.32 14.22 1.27
CA ASN A 178 2.13 14.87 2.56
C ASN A 178 2.72 14.00 3.68
N PRO A 179 3.58 14.54 4.58
CA PRO A 179 4.16 13.79 5.69
C PRO A 179 3.13 13.05 6.55
N VAL A 180 1.94 13.63 6.75
CA VAL A 180 0.84 12.99 7.50
C VAL A 180 0.39 11.70 6.82
N HIS A 181 0.26 11.71 5.49
CA HIS A 181 -0.10 10.52 4.72
C HIS A 181 1.04 9.50 4.70
N LYS A 182 2.29 9.97 4.63
CA LYS A 182 3.48 9.10 4.70
C LYS A 182 3.49 8.30 5.99
N ASN A 183 3.25 8.97 7.12
CA ASN A 183 3.19 8.35 8.45
C ASN A 183 1.91 7.52 8.69
N ALA A 184 0.97 7.55 7.75
CA ALA A 184 -0.22 6.72 7.79
C ALA A 184 -0.04 5.40 7.03
N ILE A 185 0.97 5.28 6.15
CA ILE A 185 1.21 4.05 5.37
C ILE A 185 1.60 2.92 6.33
N ARG A 186 0.77 1.86 6.34
CA ARG A 186 0.99 0.64 7.14
C ARG A 186 1.47 -0.54 6.31
N SER A 187 1.00 -0.68 5.07
CA SER A 187 1.29 -1.85 4.27
C SER A 187 1.78 -1.46 2.87
N LEU A 188 2.89 -2.05 2.42
CA LEU A 188 3.51 -1.74 1.13
C LEU A 188 3.94 -3.02 0.39
N THR A 189 3.72 -3.04 -0.92
CA THR A 189 4.31 -4.00 -1.86
C THR A 189 5.32 -3.29 -2.76
N LEU A 190 6.55 -3.79 -2.80
CA LEU A 190 7.60 -3.30 -3.69
C LEU A 190 7.94 -4.39 -4.71
N ASN A 191 7.64 -4.12 -5.98
CA ASN A 191 8.05 -4.97 -7.08
C ASN A 191 9.49 -4.61 -7.49
N VAL A 192 10.35 -5.63 -7.57
CA VAL A 192 11.76 -5.50 -7.92
C VAL A 192 12.06 -6.39 -9.11
N ASN A 193 12.53 -5.81 -10.22
CA ASN A 193 12.74 -6.55 -11.45
C ASN A 193 14.22 -6.93 -11.57
N PHE A 194 14.52 -8.20 -11.35
CA PHE A 194 15.84 -8.78 -11.55
C PHE A 194 16.07 -9.09 -13.03
N ARG A 195 17.13 -8.53 -13.56
CA ARG A 195 17.62 -8.74 -14.94
C ARG A 195 18.97 -9.42 -14.89
N CYS A 196 19.39 -10.07 -15.97
CA CYS A 196 20.69 -10.75 -16.04
C CYS A 196 21.88 -9.85 -15.62
N ASN A 197 21.78 -8.56 -15.89
CA ASN A 197 22.83 -7.57 -15.58
C ASN A 197 22.57 -6.78 -14.29
N ASN A 198 21.41 -6.97 -13.65
CA ASN A 198 21.05 -6.23 -12.45
C ASN A 198 20.12 -7.07 -11.56
N THR A 199 20.71 -7.66 -10.54
CA THR A 199 20.04 -8.43 -9.48
C THR A 199 20.13 -7.71 -8.12
N LEU A 200 20.34 -6.39 -8.14
CA LEU A 200 20.48 -5.60 -6.92
C LEU A 200 19.11 -5.15 -6.42
N LEU A 201 18.91 -5.26 -5.11
CA LEU A 201 17.78 -4.63 -4.45
C LEU A 201 17.94 -3.10 -4.46
N PRO A 202 16.82 -2.34 -4.44
CA PRO A 202 16.86 -0.89 -4.42
C PRO A 202 17.23 -0.37 -3.02
N ASN A 203 18.52 -0.49 -2.63
CA ASN A 203 19.01 -0.19 -1.29
C ASN A 203 18.60 1.19 -0.76
N LYS A 204 18.59 2.22 -1.62
CA LYS A 204 18.14 3.57 -1.23
C LYS A 204 16.65 3.60 -0.83
N ALA A 205 15.81 2.85 -1.54
CA ALA A 205 14.39 2.76 -1.24
C ALA A 205 14.18 2.00 0.08
N ILE A 206 14.90 0.90 0.27
CA ILE A 206 14.83 0.10 1.50
C ILE A 206 15.31 0.90 2.71
N ALA A 207 16.42 1.62 2.59
CA ALA A 207 16.93 2.51 3.63
C ALA A 207 16.03 3.70 3.93
N TYR A 208 15.17 4.09 2.99
CA TYR A 208 14.13 5.08 3.25
C TYR A 208 12.94 4.44 4.00
N LEU A 209 12.57 3.22 3.64
CA LEU A 209 11.48 2.48 4.32
C LEU A 209 11.80 2.17 5.78
N SER A 210 13.07 1.92 6.13
CA SER A 210 13.46 1.73 7.54
C SER A 210 13.24 2.98 8.42
N GLN A 211 13.05 4.15 7.82
CA GLN A 211 12.73 5.39 8.54
C GLN A 211 11.21 5.60 8.71
N CYS A 212 10.39 4.76 8.06
CA CYS A 212 8.94 4.84 8.14
C CYS A 212 8.46 4.08 9.38
N ALA A 213 8.44 4.74 10.55
CA ALA A 213 8.02 4.14 11.83
C ALA A 213 6.58 3.58 11.85
N SER A 214 5.74 3.99 10.89
CA SER A 214 4.37 3.49 10.77
C SER A 214 4.25 2.22 9.94
N LEU A 215 5.29 1.83 9.18
CA LEU A 215 5.23 0.69 8.30
C LEU A 215 5.17 -0.60 9.13
N GLU A 216 4.11 -1.38 8.95
CA GLU A 216 3.84 -2.61 9.67
C GLU A 216 4.04 -3.83 8.77
N ASP A 217 3.60 -3.73 7.51
CA ASP A 217 3.69 -4.82 6.54
C ASP A 217 4.52 -4.40 5.33
N LEU A 218 5.55 -5.20 5.01
CA LEU A 218 6.32 -5.03 3.79
C LEU A 218 6.35 -6.33 2.99
N HIS A 219 5.90 -6.25 1.75
CA HIS A 219 5.98 -7.32 0.78
C HIS A 219 6.96 -6.94 -0.34
N ILE A 220 8.05 -7.67 -0.49
CA ILE A 220 8.98 -7.51 -1.61
C ILE A 220 8.69 -8.61 -2.63
N ARG A 221 8.25 -8.22 -3.82
CA ARG A 221 7.98 -9.15 -4.93
C ARG A 221 9.09 -9.06 -5.97
N ILE A 222 9.88 -10.11 -6.12
CA ILE A 222 10.98 -10.18 -7.07
C ILE A 222 10.46 -10.74 -8.39
N GLN A 223 10.41 -9.91 -9.43
CA GLN A 223 10.14 -10.36 -10.79
C GLN A 223 11.44 -10.77 -11.46
N LEU A 224 11.47 -11.97 -12.03
CA LEU A 224 12.67 -12.53 -12.66
C LEU A 224 12.59 -12.40 -14.18
N SER A 225 13.68 -11.94 -14.80
CA SER A 225 13.84 -12.04 -16.25
C SER A 225 13.98 -13.51 -16.68
N PRO A 226 13.46 -13.92 -17.85
CA PRO A 226 13.59 -15.29 -18.34
C PRO A 226 15.04 -15.82 -18.37
N GLY A 227 16.03 -14.96 -18.60
CA GLY A 227 17.44 -15.36 -18.60
C GLY A 227 18.03 -15.70 -17.22
N LEU A 228 17.27 -15.46 -16.13
CA LEU A 228 17.62 -15.86 -14.76
C LEU A 228 16.86 -17.13 -14.31
N CYS A 229 16.01 -17.68 -15.17
CA CYS A 229 15.19 -18.87 -14.87
C CYS A 229 15.67 -20.06 -15.70
N ARG A 230 15.62 -21.27 -15.13
CA ARG A 230 15.93 -22.51 -15.86
C ARG A 230 14.60 -23.15 -16.13
N PHE A 231 14.29 -23.32 -17.41
CA PHE A 231 13.07 -24.01 -17.78
C PHE A 231 13.35 -25.50 -17.71
N SER A 232 12.99 -26.13 -16.59
CA SER A 232 12.89 -27.58 -16.53
C SER A 232 11.52 -27.97 -17.10
N SER A 233 11.46 -28.58 -18.27
CA SER A 233 10.25 -29.24 -18.72
C SER A 233 10.06 -30.53 -17.91
N ALA A 234 9.76 -30.42 -16.62
CA ALA A 234 9.34 -31.58 -15.83
C ALA A 234 7.90 -31.89 -16.25
N PHE A 235 7.75 -32.83 -17.18
CA PHE A 235 6.45 -33.36 -17.54
C PHE A 235 5.93 -34.19 -16.38
N VAL A 236 5.29 -33.54 -15.40
CA VAL A 236 4.58 -34.25 -14.33
C VAL A 236 3.32 -34.85 -14.96
N ARG A 237 3.44 -36.10 -15.40
CA ARG A 237 2.32 -36.87 -15.93
C ARG A 237 1.40 -37.22 -14.76
N ARG A 238 0.41 -36.37 -14.49
CA ARG A 238 -0.64 -36.73 -13.52
C ARG A 238 -1.41 -37.95 -14.07
N PRO A 239 -1.70 -38.98 -13.25
CA PRO A 239 -2.23 -40.26 -13.73
C PRO A 239 -3.53 -40.18 -14.57
N HIS A 240 -4.29 -39.07 -14.50
CA HIS A 240 -5.58 -38.95 -15.17
C HIS A 240 -5.82 -37.62 -15.90
N THR A 241 -4.79 -36.80 -16.11
CA THR A 241 -4.95 -35.54 -16.85
C THR A 241 -3.87 -35.37 -17.91
N LYS A 242 -4.27 -35.13 -19.17
CA LYS A 242 -3.38 -34.66 -20.25
C LYS A 242 -2.93 -33.19 -20.05
N ILE A 243 -2.91 -32.70 -18.80
CA ILE A 243 -2.47 -31.36 -18.48
C ILE A 243 -0.95 -31.42 -18.29
N HIS A 244 -0.24 -30.86 -19.25
CA HIS A 244 1.20 -30.65 -19.15
C HIS A 244 1.44 -29.47 -18.20
N ARG A 245 2.03 -29.71 -17.02
CA ARG A 245 2.53 -28.65 -16.15
C ARG A 245 3.98 -28.37 -16.53
N MET A 246 4.30 -27.11 -16.83
CA MET A 246 5.68 -26.63 -16.95
C MET A 246 6.02 -26.03 -15.59
N SER A 247 6.87 -26.71 -14.83
CA SER A 247 7.45 -26.12 -13.63
C SER A 247 8.63 -25.24 -14.07
N MET A 248 8.68 -24.01 -13.57
CA MET A 248 9.87 -23.20 -13.68
C MET A 248 10.67 -23.45 -12.42
N SER A 249 11.83 -24.10 -12.56
CA SER A 249 12.82 -24.07 -11.49
C SER A 249 13.62 -22.78 -11.64
N LEU A 250 13.84 -22.08 -10.54
CA LEU A 250 14.81 -20.99 -10.52
C LEU A 250 16.16 -21.55 -11.02
N SER A 251 16.73 -20.95 -12.07
CA SER A 251 18.09 -21.31 -12.49
C SER A 251 19.02 -20.81 -11.42
N MET A 252 19.31 -21.68 -10.46
CA MET A 252 20.32 -21.44 -9.46
C MET A 252 21.70 -21.55 -10.10
N ASP A 253 22.07 -20.54 -10.89
CA ASP A 253 23.49 -20.16 -11.03
C ASP A 253 24.07 -19.67 -9.68
N GLY A 254 23.36 -19.86 -8.55
CA GLY A 254 23.62 -19.29 -7.24
C GLY A 254 23.55 -17.76 -7.19
N LYS A 255 23.57 -17.06 -8.33
CA LYS A 255 23.72 -15.60 -8.40
C LYS A 255 22.59 -14.85 -7.72
N VAL A 256 21.33 -15.22 -7.95
CA VAL A 256 20.18 -14.53 -7.34
C VAL A 256 20.15 -14.75 -5.84
N GLU A 257 20.29 -16.01 -5.41
CA GLU A 257 20.32 -16.38 -4.00
C GLU A 257 21.51 -15.75 -3.26
N LYS A 258 22.72 -15.89 -3.80
CA LYS A 258 23.93 -15.25 -3.26
C LYS A 258 23.73 -13.74 -3.12
N ARG A 259 23.11 -13.09 -4.10
CA ARG A 259 22.82 -11.64 -4.04
C ARG A 259 21.78 -11.29 -2.99
N LEU A 260 20.77 -12.13 -2.80
CA LEU A 260 19.82 -11.94 -1.71
C LEU A 260 20.49 -12.11 -0.35
N ARG A 261 21.28 -13.18 -0.15
CA ARG A 261 22.10 -13.39 1.05
C ARG A 261 23.07 -12.24 1.29
N GLU A 262 23.71 -11.72 0.24
CA GLU A 262 24.55 -10.53 0.30
C GLU A 262 23.74 -9.29 0.72
N CYS A 263 22.53 -9.07 0.22
CA CYS A 263 21.71 -7.92 0.65
C CYS A 263 21.29 -7.99 2.13
N VAL A 264 21.11 -9.20 2.64
CA VAL A 264 20.83 -9.45 4.06
C VAL A 264 22.06 -9.18 4.91
N THR A 265 23.17 -9.83 4.58
CA THR A 265 24.43 -9.75 5.33
C THR A 265 25.11 -8.37 5.22
N SER A 266 25.02 -7.71 4.06
CA SER A 266 25.51 -6.33 3.87
C SER A 266 24.59 -5.26 4.49
N GLY A 267 23.50 -5.68 5.14
CA GLY A 267 22.66 -4.84 5.98
C GLY A 267 21.59 -4.04 5.24
N SER A 268 21.45 -4.13 3.92
CA SER A 268 20.42 -3.34 3.22
C SER A 268 19.01 -3.78 3.58
N LEU A 269 18.77 -5.07 3.79
CA LEU A 269 17.52 -5.57 4.39
C LEU A 269 17.59 -5.57 5.92
N GLY A 270 18.74 -5.85 6.53
CA GLY A 270 18.91 -5.92 7.99
C GLY A 270 18.59 -4.63 8.76
N ILE A 271 18.52 -3.49 8.07
CA ILE A 271 18.04 -2.21 8.64
C ILE A 271 16.52 -2.12 8.78
N LEU A 272 15.76 -2.98 8.09
CA LEU A 272 14.31 -3.06 8.26
C LEU A 272 14.04 -3.84 9.55
N LYS A 273 13.52 -3.15 10.55
CA LYS A 273 13.23 -3.72 11.87
C LYS A 273 11.86 -3.25 12.32
N GLY A 274 11.23 -4.05 13.17
CA GLY A 274 9.94 -3.72 13.78
C GLY A 274 8.72 -3.91 12.88
N LEU A 275 8.86 -4.63 11.76
CA LEU A 275 7.73 -5.00 10.93
C LEU A 275 6.87 -6.04 11.66
N LYS A 276 5.54 -5.94 11.53
CA LYS A 276 4.62 -7.00 11.97
C LYS A 276 4.60 -8.16 10.98
N ARG A 277 4.70 -7.85 9.69
CA ARG A 277 4.74 -8.85 8.62
C ARG A 277 5.79 -8.46 7.58
N PHE A 278 6.68 -9.39 7.29
CA PHE A 278 7.57 -9.31 6.16
C PHE A 278 7.30 -10.49 5.23
N GLU A 279 7.17 -10.22 3.94
CA GLU A 279 7.00 -11.26 2.93
C GLU A 279 7.96 -11.01 1.79
N LEU A 280 8.68 -12.04 1.37
CA LEU A 280 9.51 -12.05 0.18
C LEU A 280 8.95 -13.12 -0.75
N SER A 281 8.59 -12.74 -1.98
CA SER A 281 8.06 -13.70 -2.95
C SER A 281 8.57 -13.45 -4.36
N PHE A 282 8.52 -14.50 -5.19
CA PHE A 282 8.88 -14.41 -6.60
C PHE A 282 7.64 -14.24 -7.46
N GLY A 283 7.64 -13.20 -8.30
CA GLY A 283 6.60 -12.95 -9.29
C GLY A 283 6.84 -13.75 -10.56
N GLU A 284 5.74 -14.09 -11.25
CA GLU A 284 5.80 -14.61 -12.62
C GLU A 284 6.56 -13.62 -13.53
N PRO A 285 7.39 -14.10 -14.46
CA PRO A 285 8.05 -13.25 -15.45
C PRO A 285 7.02 -12.48 -16.30
N GLU A 286 7.24 -11.17 -16.54
CA GLU A 286 6.29 -10.24 -17.18
C GLU A 286 5.76 -10.67 -18.56
N SER A 287 6.39 -11.64 -19.21
CA SER A 287 5.81 -12.43 -20.30
C SER A 287 6.82 -13.48 -20.72
N VAL A 288 6.43 -14.76 -20.69
CA VAL A 288 7.17 -15.80 -21.41
C VAL A 288 6.68 -15.80 -22.85
N TYR A 289 6.94 -14.72 -23.59
CA TYR A 289 6.70 -14.74 -25.03
C TYR A 289 7.92 -15.40 -25.67
N HIS A 290 7.90 -16.73 -25.82
CA HIS A 290 8.94 -17.44 -26.55
C HIS A 290 8.72 -17.26 -28.05
N PRO A 291 9.58 -16.51 -28.77
CA PRO A 291 9.34 -16.19 -30.18
C PRO A 291 9.43 -17.40 -31.13
N GLY A 292 9.84 -18.57 -30.63
CA GLY A 292 9.96 -19.82 -31.41
C GLY A 292 9.01 -20.95 -30.99
N LEU A 293 8.23 -20.78 -29.91
CA LEU A 293 7.25 -21.78 -29.46
C LEU A 293 5.85 -21.34 -29.89
N VAL A 294 5.57 -21.43 -31.20
CA VAL A 294 4.21 -21.30 -31.78
C VAL A 294 3.42 -22.58 -31.52
N VAL A 295 3.55 -23.15 -30.32
CA VAL A 295 2.78 -24.33 -29.92
C VAL A 295 1.64 -23.82 -29.05
N ASN A 296 0.42 -24.27 -29.34
CA ASN A 296 -0.86 -23.95 -28.70
C ASN A 296 -0.92 -24.29 -27.18
N PHE A 297 0.11 -23.99 -26.39
CA PHE A 297 0.10 -24.07 -24.94
C PHE A 297 -0.61 -22.84 -24.36
N ARG A 298 -1.91 -22.70 -24.65
CA ARG A 298 -2.74 -21.61 -24.10
C ARG A 298 -2.96 -21.70 -22.58
N PHE A 299 -2.41 -22.69 -21.86
CA PHE A 299 -2.87 -23.00 -20.50
C PHE A 299 -1.80 -23.38 -19.48
N VAL A 300 -0.51 -23.23 -19.76
CA VAL A 300 0.50 -23.58 -18.76
C VAL A 300 0.95 -22.34 -18.02
N ARG A 301 0.34 -22.08 -16.85
CA ARG A 301 0.88 -21.08 -15.91
C ARG A 301 2.22 -21.61 -15.40
N PRO A 302 3.34 -20.91 -15.66
CA PRO A 302 4.58 -21.26 -15.02
C PRO A 302 4.44 -21.04 -13.52
N VAL A 303 4.62 -22.10 -12.73
CA VAL A 303 4.79 -21.98 -11.29
C VAL A 303 6.28 -21.96 -11.02
N ILE A 304 6.74 -20.90 -10.35
CA ILE A 304 8.11 -20.82 -9.84
C ILE A 304 8.09 -21.53 -8.50
N GLU A 305 8.67 -22.72 -8.44
CA GLU A 305 8.88 -23.43 -7.19
C GLU A 305 10.30 -23.06 -6.70
N PRO A 306 10.42 -22.32 -5.58
CA PRO A 306 11.73 -22.07 -4.97
C PRO A 306 12.37 -23.40 -4.53
N SER A 307 13.70 -23.43 -4.45
CA SER A 307 14.39 -24.58 -3.84
C SER A 307 14.13 -24.61 -2.33
N GLU A 308 14.24 -25.78 -1.71
CA GLU A 308 14.13 -25.93 -0.24
C GLU A 308 15.07 -24.96 0.49
N GLU A 309 16.34 -24.86 0.06
CA GLU A 309 17.32 -23.92 0.61
C GLU A 309 16.88 -22.44 0.52
N LEU A 310 16.12 -22.08 -0.51
CA LEU A 310 15.61 -20.73 -0.69
C LEU A 310 14.35 -20.50 0.16
N GLU A 311 13.50 -21.51 0.32
CA GLU A 311 12.36 -21.45 1.24
C GLU A 311 12.83 -21.27 2.68
N GLU A 312 13.79 -22.08 3.14
CA GLU A 312 14.42 -21.94 4.46
C GLU A 312 15.01 -20.56 4.66
N PHE A 313 15.73 -20.03 3.66
CA PHE A 313 16.27 -18.68 3.70
C PHE A 313 15.18 -17.59 3.77
N MET A 314 14.08 -17.74 3.03
CA MET A 314 12.96 -16.78 3.07
C MET A 314 12.25 -16.81 4.43
N GLU A 315 12.10 -17.98 5.04
CA GLU A 315 11.54 -18.13 6.39
C GLU A 315 12.47 -17.53 7.45
N GLU A 316 13.76 -17.82 7.39
CA GLU A 316 14.79 -17.22 8.26
C GLU A 316 14.69 -15.68 8.18
N MET A 317 14.61 -15.16 6.96
CA MET A 317 14.48 -13.73 6.71
C MET A 317 13.20 -13.12 7.29
N SER A 318 12.07 -13.81 7.14
CA SER A 318 10.82 -13.38 7.76
C SER A 318 10.95 -13.32 9.28
N GLY A 319 11.57 -14.33 9.89
CA GLY A 319 11.85 -14.37 11.32
C GLY A 319 12.71 -13.20 11.80
N LEU A 320 13.83 -12.93 11.11
CA LEU A 320 14.75 -11.84 11.46
C LEU A 320 14.08 -10.45 11.45
N MET A 321 13.16 -10.22 10.51
CA MET A 321 12.52 -8.90 10.34
C MET A 321 11.38 -8.67 11.35
N VAL A 322 10.74 -9.74 11.83
CA VAL A 322 9.58 -9.70 12.73
C VAL A 322 9.98 -9.80 14.22
N ALA A 323 11.06 -10.53 14.54
CA ALA A 323 11.40 -10.92 15.91
C ALA A 323 11.79 -9.76 16.87
N GLU A 324 12.06 -8.55 16.39
CA GLU A 324 12.52 -7.44 17.25
C GLU A 324 11.41 -6.60 17.90
N ASN A 325 10.12 -6.91 17.70
CA ASN A 325 9.02 -6.13 18.29
C ASN A 325 8.72 -6.42 19.78
N GLY A 326 9.51 -7.28 20.43
CA GLY A 326 9.26 -7.78 21.79
C GLY A 326 10.04 -7.09 22.92
N LYS A 327 10.68 -5.95 22.69
CA LYS A 327 11.41 -5.19 23.73
C LYS A 327 10.89 -3.77 23.89
#